data_AF-A0A4Q3BZJ6-F1
#
_entry.id   AF-A0A4Q3BZJ6-F1
#
_cell.length_a   1.000
_cell.length_b   1.000
_cell.length_c   1.000
_cell.angle_alpha   90.00
_cell.angle_beta   90.00
_cell.angle_gamma   90.00
#
_symmetry.space_group_name_H-M   'P 1'
#
loop_
_entity.id
_entity.type
_entity.pdbx_description
1 polymer ?
#
loop_
_entity_poly.entity_id
_entity_poly.type
_entity_poly.pdbx_seq_one_letter_code
_entity_poly.pdbx_strand_id
1 'polypeptide(L)'
;MNAHELEARLNAHREVLISLMASMMADGRHDRVFDELQQDAVFRDGEEDPGIVPSKAFASEAHAADEIARLLEAARARAGAQ
;
A
#
# COMPACT_ATOMS: atom_id res chain seq x y z
N MET A 1 17.11 -17.14 -6.64
CA MET A 1 16.36 -15.95 -7.05
C MET A 1 17.27 -14.76 -6.82
N ASN A 2 17.58 -14.00 -7.87
CA ASN A 2 18.38 -12.79 -7.76
C ASN A 2 17.48 -11.58 -7.42
N ALA A 3 18.09 -10.43 -7.08
CA ALA A 3 17.35 -9.23 -6.71
C ALA A 3 16.42 -8.73 -7.82
N HIS A 4 16.85 -8.81 -9.08
CA HIS A 4 16.07 -8.38 -10.24
C HIS A 4 14.83 -9.28 -10.47
N GLU A 5 14.98 -10.59 -10.31
CA GLU A 5 13.85 -11.54 -10.39
C GLU A 5 12.84 -11.30 -9.27
N LEU A 6 13.30 -10.98 -8.06
CA LEU A 6 12.42 -10.64 -6.95
C LEU A 6 11.66 -9.34 -7.23
N GLU A 7 12.35 -8.30 -7.67
CA GLU A 7 11.74 -7.01 -8.03
C GLU A 7 10.71 -7.16 -9.16
N ALA A 8 11.04 -7.89 -10.23
CA ALA A 8 10.13 -8.15 -11.33
C ALA A 8 8.86 -8.87 -10.85
N ARG A 9 8.99 -9.85 -9.95
CA ARG A 9 7.85 -10.56 -9.36
C ARG A 9 7.03 -9.63 -8.46
N LEU A 10 7.66 -8.83 -7.62
CA LEU A 10 6.96 -7.86 -6.76
C LEU A 10 6.17 -6.85 -7.59
N ASN A 11 6.80 -6.27 -8.63
CA ASN A 11 6.14 -5.34 -9.53
C ASN A 11 4.95 -5.97 -10.26
N ALA A 12 5.06 -7.23 -10.69
CA ALA A 12 3.93 -7.95 -11.29
C ALA A 12 2.75 -8.09 -10.30
N HIS A 13 3.01 -8.38 -9.02
CA HIS A 13 1.95 -8.46 -8.02
C HIS A 13 1.35 -7.09 -7.71
N ARG A 14 2.18 -6.04 -7.59
CA ARG A 14 1.73 -4.65 -7.41
C ARG A 14 0.77 -4.26 -8.53
N GLU A 15 1.10 -4.60 -9.77
CA GLU A 15 0.28 -4.24 -10.92
C GLU A 15 -1.07 -4.98 -10.97
N VAL A 16 -1.09 -6.26 -10.59
CA VAL A 16 -2.35 -7.01 -10.42
C VAL A 16 -3.22 -6.38 -9.33
N LEU A 17 -2.63 -6.03 -8.19
CA LEU A 17 -3.35 -5.40 -7.07
C LEU A 17 -3.91 -4.03 -7.45
N ILE A 18 -3.11 -3.17 -8.09
CA ILE A 18 -3.55 -1.85 -8.58
C ILE A 18 -4.73 -2.00 -9.53
N SER A 19 -4.65 -2.94 -10.48
CA SER A 19 -5.73 -3.18 -11.44
C SER A 19 -7.03 -3.64 -10.77
N LEU A 20 -6.93 -4.56 -9.80
CA LEU A 20 -8.07 -5.04 -9.05
C LEU A 20 -8.71 -3.93 -8.21
N MET A 21 -7.91 -3.18 -7.46
CA MET A 21 -8.39 -2.08 -6.62
C MET A 21 -9.05 -0.98 -7.47
N ALA A 22 -8.43 -0.58 -8.58
CA ALA A 22 -9.00 0.42 -9.49
C ALA A 22 -10.36 0.00 -10.03
N SER A 23 -10.51 -1.26 -10.43
CA SER A 23 -11.81 -1.80 -10.86
C SER A 23 -12.86 -1.82 -9.75
N MET A 24 -12.46 -2.10 -8.50
CA MET A 24 -13.38 -2.09 -7.35
C MET A 24 -13.81 -0.68 -6.95
N MET A 25 -12.96 0.33 -7.18
CA MET A 25 -13.27 1.74 -6.91
C MET A 25 -14.32 2.32 -7.87
N ALA A 26 -14.49 1.75 -9.07
CA ALA A 26 -15.45 2.26 -10.05
C ALA A 26 -16.93 2.20 -9.57
N ASP A 27 -17.27 1.21 -8.74
CA ASP A 27 -18.65 0.97 -8.30
C ASP A 27 -18.96 1.55 -6.90
N GLY A 28 -17.97 2.10 -6.18
CA GLY A 28 -18.10 2.68 -4.82
C GLY A 28 -18.52 1.71 -3.70
N ARG A 29 -18.92 0.48 -4.03
CA ARG A 29 -19.40 -0.54 -3.06
C ARG A 29 -18.37 -0.93 -2.01
N HIS A 30 -17.09 -0.65 -2.27
CA HIS A 30 -15.96 -1.06 -1.46
C HIS A 30 -15.22 0.10 -0.80
N ASP A 31 -15.77 1.33 -0.82
CA ASP A 31 -15.09 2.52 -0.29
C ASP A 31 -14.61 2.35 1.15
N ARG A 32 -15.43 1.72 2.00
CA ARG A 32 -15.07 1.42 3.39
C ARG A 32 -13.77 0.62 3.52
N VAL A 33 -13.51 -0.33 2.62
CA VAL A 33 -12.29 -1.15 2.64
C VAL A 33 -11.07 -0.27 2.34
N PHE A 34 -11.20 0.67 1.40
CA PHE A 34 -10.11 1.58 1.05
C PHE A 34 -9.86 2.64 2.13
N ASP A 35 -10.90 3.08 2.83
CA ASP A 35 -10.78 3.98 3.96
C ASP A 35 -10.08 3.32 5.16
N GLU A 36 -10.44 2.08 5.48
CA GLU A 36 -9.78 1.29 6.53
C GLU A 36 -8.29 1.08 6.21
N LEU A 37 -7.95 0.70 4.96
CA LEU A 37 -6.56 0.55 4.52
C LEU A 37 -5.76 1.86 4.59
N GLN A 38 -6.38 2.99 4.26
CA GLN A 38 -5.74 4.31 4.35
C GLN A 38 -5.47 4.69 5.81
N GLN A 39 -6.43 4.43 6.71
CA GLN A 39 -6.28 4.73 8.13
C GLN A 39 -5.15 3.92 8.77
N ASP A 40 -5.07 2.63 8.46
CA ASP A 40 -4.00 1.75 8.94
C ASP A 40 -2.61 2.20 8.46
N ALA A 41 -2.51 2.69 7.22
CA ALA A 41 -1.27 3.23 6.68
C ALA A 41 -0.85 4.53 7.38
N VAL A 42 -1.79 5.46 7.59
CA VAL A 42 -1.53 6.75 8.25
C VAL A 42 -1.19 6.58 9.74
N PHE A 43 -1.88 5.70 10.45
CA PHE A 43 -1.63 5.46 11.88
C PHE A 43 -0.19 4.99 12.13
N ARG A 44 0.35 4.12 11.27
CA ARG A 44 1.72 3.60 11.39
C ARG A 44 2.79 4.64 11.09
N ASP A 45 2.53 5.59 10.19
CA ASP A 45 3.43 6.73 9.91
C ASP A 45 3.50 7.71 11.11
N GLY A 46 2.38 7.86 11.85
CA GLY A 46 2.29 8.75 13.00
C GLY A 46 2.90 8.23 14.32
N GLU A 47 3.22 6.94 14.43
CA GLU A 47 3.82 6.32 15.63
C GLU A 47 5.37 6.44 15.69
N GLU A 48 5.99 7.30 14.89
CA GLU A 48 7.42 7.64 14.98
C GLU A 48 7.75 8.46 16.26
N ASP A 49 7.67 7.84 17.44
CA ASP A 49 8.06 8.44 18.74
C ASP A 49 9.60 8.60 18.83
N PRO A 50 10.17 9.81 19.05
CA PRO A 50 11.63 10.08 18.95
C PRO A 50 12.53 9.38 19.97
N GLY A 51 12.00 8.48 20.81
CA GLY A 51 12.71 7.82 21.91
C GLY A 51 12.79 6.29 21.82
N ILE A 52 12.13 5.65 20.86
CA ILE A 52 12.10 4.19 20.75
C ILE A 52 13.16 3.73 19.74
N VAL A 53 14.12 2.91 20.19
CA VAL A 53 15.10 2.28 19.30
C VAL A 53 14.34 1.35 18.34
N PRO A 54 14.39 1.55 17.00
CA PRO A 54 13.56 0.78 16.09
C PRO A 54 13.92 -0.69 16.15
N SER A 55 12.96 -1.53 16.56
CA SER A 55 13.10 -2.97 16.36
C SER A 55 12.94 -3.27 14.87
N LYS A 56 13.59 -4.33 14.36
CA LYS A 56 13.46 -4.73 12.94
C LYS A 56 12.01 -5.01 12.52
N ALA A 57 11.12 -5.31 13.46
CA ALA A 57 9.69 -5.51 13.20
C ALA A 57 8.99 -4.18 12.87
N PHE A 58 9.28 -3.10 13.62
CA PHE A 58 8.74 -1.76 13.37
C PHE A 58 9.17 -1.21 12.01
N ALA A 59 10.44 -1.39 11.62
CA ALA A 59 10.92 -0.96 10.30
C ALA A 59 10.18 -1.69 9.16
N SER A 60 9.87 -2.99 9.34
CA SER A 60 9.11 -3.75 8.34
C SER A 60 7.65 -3.33 8.27
N GLU A 61 7.06 -2.89 9.38
CA GLU A 61 5.68 -2.42 9.45
C GLU A 61 5.51 -1.03 8.83
N ALA A 62 6.47 -0.13 9.03
CA ALA A 62 6.52 1.18 8.37
C ALA A 62 6.67 1.04 6.85
N HIS A 63 7.60 0.20 6.38
CA HIS A 63 7.73 -0.07 4.95
C HIS A 63 6.47 -0.69 4.32
N ALA A 64 5.72 -1.50 5.09
CA ALA A 64 4.45 -2.04 4.63
C ALA A 64 3.35 -0.96 4.55
N ALA A 65 3.28 -0.05 5.52
CA ALA A 65 2.35 1.08 5.49
C ALA A 65 2.60 2.01 4.29
N ASP A 66 3.86 2.37 4.05
CA ASP A 66 4.28 3.15 2.88
C ASP A 66 3.84 2.49 1.57
N GLU A 67 4.05 1.18 1.48
CA GLU A 67 3.70 0.42 0.29
C GLU A 67 2.19 0.38 0.05
N ILE A 68 1.40 0.23 1.11
CA ILE A 68 -0.08 0.31 1.05
C ILE A 68 -0.51 1.68 0.56
N ALA A 69 0.03 2.77 1.12
CA ALA A 69 -0.30 4.13 0.69
C ALA A 69 0.01 4.35 -0.80
N ARG A 70 1.18 3.89 -1.27
CA ARG A 70 1.57 3.95 -2.70
C ARG A 70 0.64 3.15 -3.60
N LEU A 71 0.20 1.97 -3.16
CA LEU A 71 -0.74 1.13 -3.91
C LEU A 71 -2.12 1.79 -4.03
N LEU A 72 -2.62 2.36 -2.92
CA LEU A 72 -3.89 3.08 -2.89
C LEU A 72 -3.86 4.30 -3.83
N GLU A 73 -2.79 5.09 -3.78
CA GLU A 73 -2.63 6.26 -4.66
C GLU A 73 -2.62 5.86 -6.14
N ALA A 74 -1.84 4.83 -6.50
CA ALA A 74 -1.78 4.34 -7.87
C ALA A 74 -3.13 3.79 -8.35
N ALA A 75 -3.87 3.10 -7.50
CA ALA A 75 -5.20 2.60 -7.80
C ALA A 75 -6.21 3.74 -8.02
N ARG A 76 -6.21 4.77 -7.17
CA ARG A 76 -7.06 5.96 -7.31
C ARG A 76 -6.76 6.71 -8.60
N ALA A 77 -5.48 6.95 -8.90
CA ALA A 77 -5.06 7.60 -10.14
C ALA A 77 -5.53 6.84 -11.38
N ARG A 78 -5.48 5.51 -11.35
CA ARG A 78 -5.97 4.65 -12.44
C ARG A 78 -7.49 4.68 -12.55
N ALA A 79 -8.21 4.59 -11.44
CA ALA A 79 -9.67 4.63 -11.43
C ALA A 79 -10.21 5.97 -11.98
N GLY A 80 -9.55 7.09 -11.68
CA GLY A 80 -9.93 8.41 -12.21
C GLY A 80 -9.56 8.64 -13.68
N ALA A 81 -8.74 7.78 -14.28
CA ALA A 81 -8.37 7.84 -15.70
C ALA A 81 -9.23 6.92 -16.60
N GLN A 82 -10.08 6.08 -16.00
CA GLN A 82 -11.02 5.18 -16.68
C GLN A 82 -12.38 5.87 -16.88
#